data_AF-A0A1H6NS98-F1
#
_entry.id   AF-A0A1H6NS98-F1
#
_cell.length_a   1.000
_cell.length_b   1.000
_cell.length_c   1.000
_cell.angle_alpha   90.00
_cell.angle_beta   90.00
_cell.angle_gamma   90.00
#
_symmetry.space_group_name_H-M   'P 1'
#
loop_
_entity.id
_entity.type
_entity.pdbx_description
1 polymer ?
#
loop_
_entity_poly.entity_id
_entity_poly.type
_entity_poly.pdbx_seq_one_letter_code
_entity_poly.pdbx_strand_id
1 'polypeptide(L)' 'MMKFNVADMTCGHCVSMITQAILQLQDTAKVTVDLTSHTVMVEADLSAEEITDAIKDAGYMATVVKTSCCNPANTCHV' A
#
# COMPACT_ATOMS: atom_id res chain seq x y z
N MET A 1 -0.98 8.35 8.49
CA MET A 1 -1.17 8.14 7.04
C MET A 1 0.03 7.42 6.46
N MET A 2 -0.19 6.37 5.68
CA MET A 2 0.85 5.63 4.98
C MET A 2 0.67 5.79 3.47
N LYS A 3 1.78 5.92 2.73
CA LYS A 3 1.78 6.06 1.27
C LYS A 3 2.31 4.78 0.64
N PHE A 4 1.58 4.25 -0.31
CA PHE A 4 1.86 3.03 -1.05
C PHE A 4 1.91 3.36 -2.54
N ASN A 5 2.93 2.87 -3.23
CA ASN A 5 3.02 2.94 -4.68
C ASN A 5 2.52 1.61 -5.25
N VAL A 6 1.58 1.69 -6.17
CA VAL A 6 0.98 0.53 -6.83
C VAL A 6 1.34 0.65 -8.30
N ALA A 7 2.29 -0.16 -8.75
CA ALA A 7 2.78 -0.12 -10.14
C ALA A 7 1.70 -0.57 -11.14
N ASP A 8 0.75 -1.40 -10.69
CA ASP A 8 -0.31 -2.00 -11.51
C ASP A 8 -1.59 -1.15 -11.60
N MET A 9 -1.52 0.16 -11.30
CA MET A 9 -2.67 1.09 -11.43
C MET A 9 -2.90 1.47 -12.90
N THR A 10 -3.35 0.51 -13.70
CA THR A 10 -3.69 0.75 -15.11
C THR A 10 -5.09 1.30 -15.31
N CYS A 11 -6.01 1.16 -14.34
CA CYS A 11 -7.37 1.69 -14.43
C CYS A 11 -8.00 1.98 -13.05
N GLY A 12 -8.89 2.98 -12.97
CA GLY A 12 -9.61 3.37 -11.75
C GLY A 12 -10.40 2.25 -11.07
N HIS A 13 -10.73 1.17 -11.79
CA HIS A 13 -11.36 -0.03 -11.21
C HIS A 13 -10.47 -0.80 -10.23
N CYS A 14 -9.16 -0.88 -10.47
CA CYS A 14 -8.23 -1.55 -9.56
C CYS A 14 -8.22 -0.86 -8.19
N VAL A 15 -8.41 0.46 -8.18
CA VAL A 15 -8.47 1.27 -6.96
C VAL A 15 -9.63 0.87 -6.06
N SER A 16 -10.83 0.80 -6.63
CA SER A 16 -12.02 0.46 -5.86
C SER A 16 -11.91 -0.93 -5.23
N MET A 17 -11.32 -1.90 -5.94
CA MET A 17 -11.09 -3.25 -5.42
C MET A 17 -10.12 -3.24 -4.23
N ILE A 18 -9.00 -2.52 -4.36
CA ILE A 18 -8.02 -2.37 -3.28
C ILE A 18 -8.64 -1.67 -2.06
N THR A 19 -9.37 -0.57 -2.28
CA THR A 19 -10.07 0.14 -1.21
C THR A 19 -11.07 -0.77 -0.51
N GLN A 20 -11.85 -1.55 -1.27
CA GLN A 20 -12.80 -2.52 -0.72
C GLN A 20 -12.10 -3.59 0.14
N ALA A 21 -10.96 -4.12 -0.31
CA ALA A 21 -10.20 -5.11 0.45
C ALA A 21 -9.68 -4.55 1.79
N ILE A 22 -9.20 -3.30 1.79
CA ILE A 22 -8.75 -2.62 3.02
C ILE A 22 -9.94 -2.35 3.95
N LEU A 23 -11.08 -1.88 3.41
CA LEU A 23 -12.29 -1.64 4.19
C LEU A 23 -12.87 -2.94 4.80
N GLN A 24 -12.68 -4.08 4.14
CA GLN A 24 -13.07 -5.39 4.70
C GLN A 24 -12.27 -5.76 5.95
N LEU A 25 -11.00 -5.36 6.02
CA LEU A 25 -10.18 -5.54 7.23
C LEU A 25 -10.48 -4.48 8.27
N GLN A 26 -10.60 -3.22 7.83
CA GLN A 26 -10.87 -2.09 8.69
C GLN A 26 -11.83 -1.11 8.01
N ASP A 27 -13.10 -1.15 8.41
CA ASP A 27 -14.16 -0.28 7.88
C ASP A 27 -13.89 1.21 8.14
N THR A 28 -13.10 1.52 9.18
CA THR A 28 -12.68 2.89 9.50
C THR A 28 -11.47 3.37 8.67
N ALA A 29 -10.95 2.54 7.77
CA ALA A 29 -9.80 2.90 6.95
C ALA A 29 -10.17 3.91 5.86
N LYS A 30 -9.37 4.96 5.73
CA LYS A 30 -9.54 5.99 4.70
C LYS A 30 -8.54 5.79 3.59
N VAL A 31 -9.02 5.51 2.38
CA VAL A 31 -8.17 5.32 1.20
C VAL A 31 -8.31 6.53 0.28
N THR A 32 -7.19 7.18 -0.01
CA THR A 32 -7.08 8.32 -0.92
C THR A 32 -6.12 7.95 -2.02
N VAL A 33 -6.52 8.12 -3.28
CA VAL A 33 -5.70 7.70 -4.42
C VAL A 33 -5.36 8.88 -5.30
N ASP A 34 -4.08 9.00 -5.62
CA ASP A 34 -3.54 9.97 -6.55
C ASP A 34 -3.04 9.26 -7.80
N LEU A 35 -3.84 9.31 -8.87
CA LEU A 35 -3.46 8.75 -10.17
C LEU A 35 -2.31 9.54 -10.81
N THR A 36 -2.21 10.84 -10.56
CA THR A 36 -1.15 11.69 -11.10
C THR A 36 0.24 11.23 -10.66
N SER A 37 0.37 10.84 -9.39
CA SER A 37 1.61 10.38 -8.78
C SER A 37 1.65 8.85 -8.61
N HIS A 38 0.68 8.12 -9.19
CA HIS A 38 0.46 6.67 -9.01
C HIS A 38 0.64 6.22 -7.55
N THR A 39 0.06 6.96 -6.61
CA THR A 39 0.22 6.67 -5.19
C THR A 39 -1.09 6.62 -4.44
N VAL A 40 -1.16 5.66 -3.53
CA VAL A 40 -2.30 5.35 -2.68
C VAL A 40 -1.92 5.72 -1.25
N MET A 41 -2.69 6.62 -0.65
CA MET A 41 -2.61 6.95 0.76
C MET A 41 -3.68 6.17 1.50
N VAL A 42 -3.25 5.41 2.51
CA VAL A 42 -4.15 4.66 3.39
C VAL A 42 -3.99 5.20 4.81
N GLU A 43 -5.11 5.54 5.41
CA GLU A 43 -5.23 5.93 6.82
C GLU A 43 -6.01 4.83 7.54
N ALA A 44 -5.29 3.94 8.20
CA ALA A 44 -5.84 2.83 8.96
C ALA A 44 -5.05 2.71 10.27
N ASP A 45 -5.60 2.00 11.25
CA ASP A 45 -4.89 1.64 12.49
C ASP A 45 -4.02 0.38 12.29
N LEU A 46 -3.89 -0.07 11.05
CA LEU A 46 -3.10 -1.22 10.62
C LEU A 46 -1.66 -0.84 10.29
N SER A 47 -0.77 -1.82 10.44
CA SER A 47 0.62 -1.69 10.01
C SER A 47 0.73 -1.75 8.48
N ALA A 48 1.82 -1.17 7.95
CA ALA A 48 2.12 -1.20 6.52
C ALA A 48 2.18 -2.64 5.96
N GLU A 49 2.68 -3.59 6.76
CA GLU A 49 2.72 -5.01 6.40
C GLU A 49 1.32 -5.60 6.28
N GLU A 50 0.44 -5.37 7.26
CA GLU A 50 -0.95 -5.82 7.25
C GLU A 50 -1.69 -5.31 6.00
N ILE A 51 -1.55 -4.03 5.69
CA ILE A 51 -2.16 -3.42 4.51
C ILE A 51 -1.56 -4.02 3.23
N THR A 52 -0.25 -4.25 3.19
CA THR A 52 0.40 -4.85 2.02
C THR A 52 -0.07 -6.29 1.80
N ASP A 53 -0.21 -7.06 2.87
CA ASP A 53 -0.68 -8.45 2.83
C ASP A 53 -2.13 -8.53 2.38
N ALA A 54 -3.00 -7.65 2.88
CA ALA A 54 -4.38 -7.51 2.44
C ALA A 54 -4.49 -7.24 0.93
N ILE A 55 -3.66 -6.32 0.43
CA ILE A 55 -3.64 -5.95 -0.98
C ILE A 55 -3.14 -7.13 -1.82
N LYS A 56 -2.16 -7.88 -1.29
CA LYS A 56 -1.61 -9.08 -1.91
C LYS A 56 -2.62 -10.23 -1.96
N ASP A 57 -3.40 -10.41 -0.91
CA ASP A 57 -4.49 -11.40 -0.84
C ASP A 57 -5.60 -11.07 -1.87
N ALA A 58 -5.86 -9.77 -2.07
CA ALA A 58 -6.73 -9.29 -3.15
C ALA A 58 -6.14 -9.45 -4.56
N GLY A 59 -4.91 -9.95 -4.70
CA GLY A 59 -4.23 -10.19 -5.97
C GLY A 59 -3.48 -8.97 -6.53
N TYR A 60 -3.23 -7.94 -5.74
CA TYR A 60 -2.56 -6.72 -6.14
C TYR A 60 -1.22 -6.54 -5.41
N MET A 61 -0.28 -5.83 -6.01
CA MET A 61 1.02 -5.54 -5.38
C MET A 61 1.10 -4.07 -5.00
N ALA A 62 1.19 -3.79 -3.69
CA ALA A 62 1.46 -2.45 -3.17
C ALA A 62 2.82 -2.41 -2.49
N THR A 63 3.62 -1.40 -2.83
CA THR A 63 4.92 -1.18 -2.20
C THR A 63 4.83 0.04 -1.31
N VAL A 64 5.10 -0.12 -0.03
CA VAL A 64 5.14 1.01 0.92
C VAL A 64 6.23 1.98 0.47
N VAL A 65 5.87 3.23 0.18
CA VAL A 65 6.83 4.29 -0.12
C VAL A 65 7.36 4.84 1.20
N LYS A 66 8.04 3.98 1.97
CA LYS A 66 8.85 4.42 3.10
C LYS A 66 10.12 5.02 2.51
N THR A 67 10.25 6.35 2.61
CA THR A 67 11.59 6.95 2.68
C THR A 67 12.24 6.40 3.94
N SER A 68 13.01 5.34 3.79
CA SER A 68 13.95 4.86 4.79
C SER A 68 15.27 4.61 4.08
N CYS A 69 16.24 5.46 4.39
CA CYS A 69 17.66 5.28 4.05
C CYS A 69 18.30 4.11 4.81
N CYS A 70 17.56 3.04 5.11
CA CYS A 70 18.09 1.87 5.77
C CYS A 70 17.43 0.63 5.19
N ASN A 71 18.10 0.05 4.19
CA ASN A 71 17.88 -1.31 3.74
C ASN A 71 18.67 -2.24 4.68
N PRO A 72 18.04 -3.04 5.56
CA PRO A 72 18.78 -4.02 6.37
C PRO A 72 19.25 -5.24 5.56
N ALA A 73 19.13 -5.25 4.22
CA ALA A 73 19.62 -6.34 3.37
C ALA A 73 21.01 -6.11 2.74
N ASN A 74 21.74 -5.04 3.06
CA ASN A 74 23.17 -4.99 2.74
C ASN A 74 24.00 -5.28 3.98
N THR A 75 24.33 -6.55 4.13
CA THR A 75 25.41 -7.09 4.97
C THR A 75 26.57 -6.09 5.06
N CYS A 76 26.71 -5.43 6.20
CA CYS A 76 28.02 -4.97 6.65
C CYS A 76 28.82 -6.25 6.94
N HIS A 77 29.82 -6.54 6.10
CA HIS A 77 30.84 -7.52 6.43
C HIS A 77 32.22 -6.91 6.21
N VAL A 78 33.08 -7.19 7.18
CA VAL A 78 34.42 -6.66 7.46
C VAL A 78 35.45 -6.90 6.37
#